data_AF-A0A9X7R3U2-F1
#
_entry.id   AF-A0A9X7R3U2-F1
#
_cell.length_a   1.000
_cell.length_b   1.000
_cell.length_c   1.000
_cell.angle_alpha   90.00
_cell.angle_beta   90.00
_cell.angle_gamma   90.00
#
_symmetry.space_group_name_H-M   'P 1'
#
loop_
_entity.id
_entity.type
_entity.pdbx_description
1 polymer ?
#
loop_
_entity_poly.entity_id
_entity_poly.type
_entity_poly.pdbx_seq_one_letter_code
_entity_poly.pdbx_strand_id
1 'polypeptide(L)'
;MKSSYKRHGMQRTCVRAPQLSAITLALVAANLAPQVACAGVYTASNQSELQAAVVAANADADSSSTINLTASFSFTGATLVTTKSITIDTQGFVLTSIYSTIPINSNYTFEGTYVGAASATTPGYGLAVGNGVFVNNGTVTGGQGIGSNVSGNTGLAVSTRATLTNNGTITGGAATNFNASSTGLGSGVSLASTASNLVNSGSGVIVGGTSDGGVSAAGVFNGVSVGTSIINQGIIRGGAALNGGTGGMGIRLTQGTSTITNSGLIEAGDGAAAIYMFRPTGNLTIVNSGRIHAGSGYANAVEFATGAGLSTLEL
;
A
#
# COMPACT_ATOMS: atom_id res chain seq x y z
N MET A 1 -40.55 -20.59 8.94
CA MET A 1 -39.62 -21.62 8.42
C MET A 1 -38.20 -21.15 8.71
N LYS A 2 -37.50 -21.80 9.67
CA LYS A 2 -36.12 -21.47 10.05
C LYS A 2 -35.19 -22.40 9.26
N SER A 3 -34.43 -21.86 8.31
CA SER A 3 -33.37 -22.60 7.61
C SER A 3 -32.03 -22.32 8.29
N SER A 4 -31.42 -23.37 8.85
CA SER A 4 -30.12 -23.34 9.51
C SER A 4 -29.07 -23.88 8.54
N TYR A 5 -28.23 -23.02 7.98
CA TYR A 5 -27.11 -23.42 7.12
C TYR A 5 -25.89 -23.77 7.99
N LYS A 6 -25.54 -25.05 8.03
CA LYS A 6 -24.28 -25.53 8.63
C LYS A 6 -23.12 -25.21 7.67
N ARG A 7 -22.21 -24.31 8.06
CA ARG A 7 -20.93 -24.11 7.36
C ARG A 7 -19.97 -25.27 7.69
N HIS A 8 -19.52 -25.99 6.67
CA HIS A 8 -18.39 -26.93 6.78
C HIS A 8 -17.11 -26.18 6.44
N GLY A 9 -16.39 -25.70 7.45
CA GLY A 9 -14.97 -25.37 7.32
C GLY A 9 -14.18 -26.68 7.36
N MET A 10 -13.54 -27.05 6.26
CA MET A 10 -12.75 -28.27 6.16
C MET A 10 -11.39 -28.02 6.84
N GLN A 11 -11.30 -28.29 8.14
CA GLN A 11 -10.03 -28.29 8.86
C GLN A 11 -9.19 -29.48 8.37
N ARG A 12 -8.03 -29.21 7.76
CA ARG A 12 -7.02 -30.25 7.55
C ARG A 12 -6.33 -30.52 8.87
N THR A 13 -6.66 -31.64 9.51
CA THR A 13 -5.96 -32.14 10.69
C THR A 13 -4.54 -32.56 10.31
N CYS A 14 -3.55 -31.88 10.88
CA CYS A 14 -2.19 -32.39 10.88
C CYS A 14 -2.15 -33.71 11.67
N VAL A 15 -1.46 -34.68 11.10
CA VAL A 15 -1.42 -36.09 11.53
C VAL A 15 -0.93 -36.21 12.98
N ARG A 16 -1.74 -36.81 13.86
CA ARG A 16 -1.28 -37.29 15.19
C ARG A 16 -0.58 -38.63 15.01
N ALA A 17 0.70 -38.69 15.37
CA ALA A 17 1.49 -39.93 15.42
C ALA A 17 0.95 -40.89 16.50
N PRO A 18 1.09 -42.22 16.33
CA PRO A 18 0.53 -43.22 17.24
C PRO A 18 1.30 -43.33 18.55
N GLN A 19 0.58 -43.68 19.62
CA GLN A 19 1.14 -44.01 20.93
C GLN A 19 1.92 -45.31 20.88
N LEU A 20 3.19 -45.29 21.31
CA LEU A 20 3.86 -46.43 21.94
C LEU A 20 4.97 -45.95 22.90
N SER A 21 4.92 -46.52 24.10
CA SER A 21 5.68 -46.31 25.34
C SER A 21 7.21 -46.18 25.24
N ALA A 22 7.77 -45.05 25.70
CA ALA A 22 9.07 -44.92 26.41
C ALA A 22 9.14 -43.56 27.13
N ILE A 23 8.92 -43.54 28.45
CA ILE A 23 8.35 -42.39 29.19
C ILE A 23 9.34 -41.30 29.69
N THR A 24 10.67 -41.41 29.54
CA THR A 24 11.56 -40.40 30.19
C THR A 24 12.69 -39.80 29.35
N LEU A 25 12.87 -40.21 28.09
CA LEU A 25 13.84 -39.55 27.17
C LEU A 25 13.18 -38.86 25.97
N ALA A 26 11.89 -39.11 25.71
CA ALA A 26 11.15 -38.50 24.60
C ALA A 26 10.68 -37.06 24.89
N LEU A 27 10.61 -36.63 26.15
CA LEU A 27 10.11 -35.29 26.50
C LEU A 27 11.10 -34.16 26.18
N VAL A 28 12.40 -34.48 26.09
CA VAL A 28 13.43 -33.53 25.64
C VAL A 28 13.52 -33.51 24.11
N ALA A 29 13.39 -34.67 23.44
CA ALA A 29 13.37 -34.74 21.98
C ALA A 29 12.08 -34.16 21.35
N ALA A 30 10.93 -34.28 22.02
CA ALA A 30 9.66 -33.70 21.56
C ALA A 30 9.57 -32.17 21.73
N ASN A 31 10.41 -31.58 22.60
CA ASN A 31 10.54 -30.13 22.77
C ASN A 31 11.67 -29.50 21.94
N LEU A 32 12.47 -30.30 21.24
CA LEU A 32 13.59 -29.84 20.40
C LEU A 32 13.31 -29.97 18.89
N ALA A 33 12.24 -30.66 18.50
CA ALA A 33 11.76 -30.59 17.13
C ALA A 33 11.05 -29.24 16.94
N PRO A 34 11.53 -28.34 16.05
CA PRO A 34 10.78 -27.15 15.70
C PRO A 34 9.42 -27.62 15.18
N GLN A 35 8.36 -27.40 15.98
CA GLN A 35 7.02 -27.56 15.45
C GLN A 35 6.92 -26.52 14.34
N VAL A 36 6.89 -26.99 13.11
CA VAL A 36 6.60 -26.14 11.96
C VAL A 36 5.21 -25.60 12.24
N ALA A 37 5.13 -24.36 12.70
CA ALA A 37 3.87 -23.67 12.93
C ALA A 37 3.12 -23.70 11.60
N CYS A 38 2.12 -24.57 11.51
CA CYS A 38 1.35 -24.74 10.29
C CYS A 38 0.39 -23.57 10.25
N ALA A 39 0.78 -22.46 9.63
CA ALA A 39 -0.06 -21.27 9.55
C ALA A 39 -1.48 -21.65 9.10
N GLY A 40 -2.47 -21.38 9.96
CA GLY A 40 -3.88 -21.64 9.67
C GLY A 40 -4.30 -21.07 8.32
N VAL A 41 -5.03 -21.87 7.53
CA VAL A 41 -5.53 -21.48 6.21
C VAL A 41 -7.05 -21.36 6.26
N TYR A 42 -7.56 -20.20 5.85
CA TYR A 42 -8.98 -19.88 5.78
C TYR A 42 -9.36 -19.48 4.36
N THR A 43 -10.65 -19.43 4.07
CA THR A 43 -11.15 -19.04 2.75
C THR A 43 -12.26 -18.00 2.87
N ALA A 44 -12.39 -17.13 1.86
CA ALA A 44 -13.48 -16.17 1.78
C ALA A 44 -13.92 -15.92 0.33
N SER A 45 -15.24 -15.99 0.09
CA SER A 45 -15.86 -15.67 -1.21
C SER A 45 -16.60 -14.31 -1.20
N ASN A 46 -16.74 -13.70 -0.03
CA ASN A 46 -17.44 -12.43 0.16
C ASN A 46 -16.94 -11.71 1.42
N GLN A 47 -17.39 -10.47 1.63
CA GLN A 47 -16.98 -9.64 2.76
C GLN A 47 -17.30 -10.27 4.13
N SER A 48 -18.49 -10.86 4.31
CA SER A 48 -18.87 -11.47 5.58
C SER A 48 -17.97 -12.66 5.91
N GLU A 49 -17.62 -13.46 4.91
CA GLU A 49 -16.67 -14.56 5.06
C GLU A 49 -15.25 -14.07 5.33
N LEU A 50 -14.79 -13.00 4.68
CA LEU A 50 -13.48 -12.42 4.96
C LEU A 50 -13.37 -11.93 6.41
N GLN A 51 -14.40 -11.23 6.90
CA GLN A 51 -14.46 -10.80 8.29
C GLN A 51 -14.46 -11.99 9.26
N ALA A 52 -15.27 -13.02 8.98
CA ALA A 52 -15.32 -14.23 9.80
C ALA A 52 -13.98 -14.99 9.77
N ALA A 53 -13.31 -15.05 8.63
CA ALA A 53 -12.00 -15.67 8.47
C ALA A 53 -10.93 -14.93 9.28
N VAL A 54 -10.94 -13.59 9.29
CA VAL A 54 -10.04 -12.80 10.14
C VAL A 54 -10.27 -13.07 11.62
N VAL A 55 -11.53 -13.13 12.07
CA VAL A 55 -11.85 -13.45 13.48
C VAL A 55 -11.41 -14.87 13.84
N ALA A 56 -11.68 -15.85 12.97
CA ALA A 56 -11.26 -17.23 13.18
C ALA A 56 -9.73 -17.36 13.22
N ALA A 57 -9.03 -16.68 12.31
CA ALA A 57 -7.58 -16.60 12.30
C ALA A 57 -7.06 -16.04 13.62
N ASN A 58 -7.55 -14.89 14.07
CA ASN A 58 -7.10 -14.29 15.35
C ASN A 58 -7.31 -15.19 16.58
N ALA A 59 -8.31 -16.07 16.55
CA ALA A 59 -8.58 -17.02 17.63
C ALA A 59 -7.67 -18.27 17.59
N ASP A 60 -7.00 -18.50 16.46
CA ASP A 60 -6.08 -19.63 16.29
C ASP A 60 -4.73 -19.35 16.97
N ALA A 61 -4.16 -20.39 17.58
CA ALA A 61 -2.90 -20.36 18.31
C ALA A 61 -1.67 -20.14 17.41
N ASP A 62 -1.79 -20.33 16.10
CA ASP A 62 -0.70 -20.06 15.17
C ASP A 62 -0.26 -18.59 15.20
N SER A 63 1.03 -18.34 15.07
CA SER A 63 1.58 -16.98 15.03
C SER A 63 1.27 -16.20 13.74
N SER A 64 0.83 -16.92 12.70
CA SER A 64 0.41 -16.34 11.41
C SER A 64 -0.72 -17.15 10.78
N SER A 65 -1.46 -16.53 9.85
CA SER A 65 -2.51 -17.21 9.10
C SER A 65 -2.66 -16.65 7.68
N THR A 66 -3.18 -17.48 6.78
CA THR A 66 -3.46 -17.08 5.39
C THR A 66 -4.95 -17.19 5.11
N ILE A 67 -5.52 -16.19 4.46
CA ILE A 67 -6.91 -16.17 3.99
C ILE A 67 -6.89 -16.14 2.47
N ASN A 68 -7.33 -17.24 1.86
CA ASN A 68 -7.41 -17.39 0.41
C ASN A 68 -8.78 -16.93 -0.10
N LEU A 69 -8.80 -16.00 -1.05
CA LEU A 69 -10.05 -15.63 -1.71
C LEU A 69 -10.47 -16.74 -2.69
N THR A 70 -11.78 -16.96 -2.76
CA THR A 70 -12.39 -17.95 -3.66
C THR A 70 -13.37 -17.32 -4.66
N ALA A 71 -13.54 -16.00 -4.60
CA ALA A 71 -14.29 -15.20 -5.56
C ALA A 71 -13.83 -13.73 -5.52
N SER A 72 -14.11 -12.99 -6.59
CA SER A 72 -13.96 -11.52 -6.58
C SER A 72 -15.16 -10.88 -5.90
N PHE A 73 -14.94 -9.90 -5.04
CA PHE A 73 -16.02 -9.17 -4.36
C PHE A 73 -15.61 -7.77 -3.94
N SER A 74 -16.60 -6.95 -3.65
CA SER A 74 -16.40 -5.59 -3.13
C SER A 74 -16.40 -5.56 -1.60
N PHE A 75 -15.50 -4.77 -1.03
CA PHE A 75 -15.36 -4.54 0.40
C PHE A 75 -15.84 -3.14 0.78
N THR A 76 -16.82 -3.09 1.67
CA THR A 76 -17.55 -1.89 2.07
C THR A 76 -17.16 -1.51 3.50
N GLY A 77 -15.91 -1.11 3.69
CA GLY A 77 -15.48 -0.26 4.80
C GLY A 77 -15.57 -0.80 6.22
N ALA A 78 -15.61 -2.12 6.41
CA ALA A 78 -15.49 -2.67 7.75
C ALA A 78 -14.02 -2.74 8.19
N THR A 79 -13.75 -2.40 9.45
CA THR A 79 -12.40 -2.54 9.99
C THR A 79 -12.03 -4.01 10.14
N LEU A 80 -10.93 -4.45 9.50
CA LEU A 80 -10.34 -5.75 9.75
C LEU A 80 -9.29 -5.61 10.86
N VAL A 81 -9.65 -6.05 12.06
CA VAL A 81 -8.74 -6.03 13.22
C VAL A 81 -7.97 -7.34 13.27
N THR A 82 -6.65 -7.26 13.36
CA THR A 82 -5.80 -8.44 13.51
C THR A 82 -4.94 -8.32 14.77
N THR A 83 -4.75 -9.46 15.43
CA THR A 83 -3.92 -9.58 16.64
C THR A 83 -2.59 -10.29 16.35
N LYS A 84 -2.41 -10.75 15.12
CA LYS A 84 -1.24 -11.46 14.61
C LYS A 84 -1.07 -11.21 13.11
N SER A 85 0.04 -11.68 12.55
CA SER A 85 0.34 -11.55 11.13
C SER A 85 -0.67 -12.33 10.28
N ILE A 86 -1.38 -11.64 9.37
CA ILE A 86 -2.33 -12.26 8.45
C ILE A 86 -1.99 -11.94 6.99
N THR A 87 -1.93 -12.97 6.16
CA THR A 87 -1.82 -12.86 4.71
C THR A 87 -3.21 -12.94 4.08
N ILE A 88 -3.55 -11.99 3.22
CA ILE A 88 -4.70 -12.09 2.31
C ILE A 88 -4.15 -12.41 0.94
N ASP A 89 -4.47 -13.60 0.43
CA ASP A 89 -4.09 -14.06 -0.89
C ASP A 89 -5.33 -14.09 -1.79
N THR A 90 -5.34 -13.30 -2.86
CA THR A 90 -6.49 -13.24 -3.75
C THR A 90 -6.58 -14.41 -4.72
N GLN A 91 -5.55 -15.24 -4.87
CA GLN A 91 -5.57 -16.43 -5.76
C GLN A 91 -6.03 -16.11 -7.19
N GLY A 92 -5.72 -14.91 -7.69
CA GLY A 92 -6.12 -14.42 -9.00
C GLY A 92 -7.49 -13.71 -9.05
N PHE A 93 -8.25 -13.69 -7.95
CA PHE A 93 -9.46 -12.86 -7.83
C PHE A 93 -9.13 -11.39 -7.54
N VAL A 94 -10.12 -10.52 -7.67
CA VAL A 94 -10.01 -9.08 -7.41
C VAL A 94 -10.80 -8.70 -6.16
N LEU A 95 -10.12 -8.04 -5.22
CA LEU A 95 -10.76 -7.39 -4.07
C LEU A 95 -10.94 -5.90 -4.38
N THR A 96 -12.20 -5.44 -4.42
CA THR A 96 -12.52 -4.05 -4.78
C THR A 96 -12.93 -3.23 -3.56
N SER A 97 -12.32 -2.07 -3.27
CA SER A 97 -12.84 -1.16 -2.23
C SER A 97 -13.71 -0.06 -2.80
N ILE A 98 -14.88 0.15 -2.21
CA ILE A 98 -15.85 1.13 -2.71
C ILE A 98 -15.80 2.48 -1.98
N TYR A 99 -15.43 2.55 -0.70
CA TYR A 99 -15.60 3.81 0.07
C TYR A 99 -14.59 4.09 1.18
N SER A 100 -13.73 3.16 1.60
CA SER A 100 -12.85 3.46 2.73
C SER A 100 -11.64 2.54 2.88
N THR A 101 -10.75 3.07 3.70
CA THR A 101 -9.54 2.49 4.26
C THR A 101 -9.84 1.18 5.00
N ILE A 102 -9.08 0.11 4.73
CA ILE A 102 -8.99 -1.01 5.67
C ILE A 102 -8.08 -0.51 6.81
N PRO A 103 -8.56 -0.21 8.02
CA PRO A 103 -7.71 0.26 9.09
C PRO A 103 -6.93 -0.95 9.61
N ILE A 104 -5.79 -1.19 8.98
CA ILE A 104 -4.82 -2.18 9.40
C ILE A 104 -4.17 -1.63 10.66
N ASN A 105 -4.37 -2.31 11.80
CA ASN A 105 -3.77 -1.98 13.10
C ASN A 105 -2.73 -3.03 13.54
N SER A 106 -2.21 -3.81 12.59
CA SER A 106 -1.32 -4.94 12.84
C SER A 106 -0.59 -5.31 11.54
N ASN A 107 0.21 -6.38 11.55
CA ASN A 107 0.99 -6.80 10.41
C ASN A 107 0.12 -7.53 9.37
N TYR A 108 0.04 -7.01 8.15
CA TYR A 108 -0.62 -7.69 7.04
C TYR A 108 0.33 -7.87 5.87
N THR A 109 0.15 -8.98 5.17
CA THR A 109 0.71 -9.20 3.84
C THR A 109 -0.45 -9.33 2.85
N PHE A 110 -0.35 -8.65 1.72
CA PHE A 110 -1.31 -8.76 0.63
C PHE A 110 -0.64 -9.37 -0.59
N GLU A 111 -1.25 -10.44 -1.11
CA GLU A 111 -0.82 -11.16 -2.29
C GLU A 111 -1.99 -11.16 -3.29
N GLY A 112 -1.76 -10.70 -4.51
CA GLY A 112 -2.80 -10.66 -5.56
C GLY A 112 -3.24 -9.25 -5.94
N THR A 113 -4.52 -9.05 -6.28
CA THR A 113 -5.01 -7.82 -6.93
C THR A 113 -6.05 -7.07 -6.09
N TYR A 114 -5.76 -5.80 -5.82
CA TYR A 114 -6.65 -4.87 -5.15
C TYR A 114 -6.96 -3.65 -6.00
N VAL A 115 -8.23 -3.26 -6.11
CA VAL A 115 -8.66 -2.13 -6.93
C VAL A 115 -9.63 -1.23 -6.18
N GLY A 116 -9.39 0.08 -6.17
CA GLY A 116 -10.38 1.05 -5.74
C GLY A 116 -11.49 1.18 -6.78
N ALA A 117 -12.74 1.27 -6.33
CA ALA A 117 -13.87 1.41 -7.23
C ALA A 117 -13.81 2.74 -7.98
N ALA A 118 -14.04 2.69 -9.29
CA ALA A 118 -14.27 3.89 -10.07
C ALA A 118 -15.58 4.55 -9.63
N SER A 119 -15.62 5.88 -9.63
CA SER A 119 -16.81 6.62 -9.21
C SER A 119 -16.90 7.99 -9.88
N ALA A 120 -18.14 8.41 -10.13
CA ALA A 120 -18.45 9.73 -10.66
C ALA A 120 -18.49 10.83 -9.58
N THR A 121 -18.32 10.46 -8.30
CA THR A 121 -18.36 11.39 -7.16
C THR A 121 -17.17 11.19 -6.24
N THR A 122 -17.01 9.96 -5.72
CA THR A 122 -15.99 9.62 -4.72
C THR A 122 -15.37 8.27 -5.07
N PRO A 123 -14.25 8.23 -5.82
CA PRO A 123 -13.58 6.97 -6.13
C PRO A 123 -13.02 6.33 -4.87
N GLY A 124 -13.02 5.00 -4.81
CA GLY A 124 -12.45 4.25 -3.70
C GLY A 124 -10.94 4.39 -3.65
N TYR A 125 -10.36 4.38 -2.45
CA TYR A 125 -8.92 4.09 -2.32
C TYR A 125 -8.65 2.71 -2.90
N GLY A 126 -7.40 2.44 -3.31
CA GLY A 126 -6.94 1.06 -3.31
C GLY A 126 -6.91 0.61 -1.85
N LEU A 127 -5.77 0.64 -1.21
CA LEU A 127 -5.65 0.29 0.19
C LEU A 127 -5.40 1.49 1.08
N ALA A 128 -5.60 1.29 2.37
CA ALA A 128 -4.99 2.16 3.35
C ALA A 128 -4.51 1.35 4.53
N VAL A 129 -3.57 1.92 5.27
CA VAL A 129 -2.87 1.28 6.37
C VAL A 129 -2.89 2.25 7.54
N GLY A 130 -3.41 1.81 8.68
CA GLY A 130 -3.58 2.66 9.86
C GLY A 130 -2.33 2.73 10.72
N ASN A 131 -1.84 1.56 11.14
CA ASN A 131 -0.75 1.33 12.08
C ASN A 131 -0.14 -0.06 11.81
N GLY A 132 1.13 -0.28 12.18
CA GLY A 132 1.83 -1.55 12.02
C GLY A 132 2.58 -1.66 10.68
N VAL A 133 2.88 -2.89 10.26
CA VAL A 133 3.62 -3.15 9.02
C VAL A 133 2.67 -3.71 7.96
N PHE A 134 2.65 -3.09 6.79
CA PHE A 134 1.94 -3.62 5.63
C PHE A 134 2.92 -4.02 4.55
N VAL A 135 2.77 -5.23 4.02
CA VAL A 135 3.58 -5.74 2.91
C VAL A 135 2.68 -5.93 1.69
N ASN A 136 2.98 -5.22 0.60
CA ASN A 136 2.36 -5.45 -0.70
C ASN A 136 3.24 -6.36 -1.56
N ASN A 137 2.81 -7.58 -1.83
CA ASN A 137 3.41 -8.49 -2.81
C ASN A 137 2.60 -8.54 -4.12
N GLY A 138 1.55 -7.73 -4.25
CA GLY A 138 0.59 -7.77 -5.34
C GLY A 138 0.47 -6.46 -6.12
N THR A 139 -0.68 -6.26 -6.74
CA THR A 139 -1.05 -5.04 -7.45
C THR A 139 -2.13 -4.29 -6.66
N VAL A 140 -1.91 -3.00 -6.44
CA VAL A 140 -2.86 -2.11 -5.76
C VAL A 140 -3.12 -0.91 -6.65
N THR A 141 -4.37 -0.70 -7.04
CA THR A 141 -4.77 0.43 -7.90
C THR A 141 -5.80 1.29 -7.20
N GLY A 142 -5.61 2.61 -7.21
CA GLY A 142 -6.59 3.57 -6.71
C GLY A 142 -7.81 3.67 -7.64
N GLY A 143 -8.96 4.06 -7.09
CA GLY A 143 -10.19 4.19 -7.87
C GLY A 143 -10.13 5.34 -8.87
N GLN A 144 -10.67 5.11 -10.06
CA GLN A 144 -10.68 6.11 -11.13
C GLN A 144 -11.81 7.13 -10.94
N GLY A 145 -11.48 8.41 -11.12
CA GLY A 145 -12.47 9.49 -11.22
C GLY A 145 -13.07 9.52 -12.62
N ILE A 146 -14.34 9.14 -12.76
CA ILE A 146 -15.04 9.08 -14.06
C ILE A 146 -16.04 10.24 -14.24
N GLY A 147 -16.27 11.02 -13.19
CA GLY A 147 -17.12 12.21 -13.23
C GLY A 147 -16.36 13.46 -13.69
N SER A 148 -17.10 14.49 -14.14
CA SER A 148 -16.51 15.80 -14.43
C SER A 148 -15.94 16.41 -13.16
N ASN A 149 -14.69 16.89 -13.22
CA ASN A 149 -13.97 17.44 -12.08
C ASN A 149 -13.84 16.46 -10.88
N VAL A 150 -13.87 15.15 -11.14
CA VAL A 150 -13.59 14.13 -10.12
C VAL A 150 -12.21 13.55 -10.35
N SER A 151 -11.34 13.71 -9.34
CA SER A 151 -10.02 13.10 -9.36
C SER A 151 -10.07 11.61 -9.05
N GLY A 152 -9.09 10.85 -9.55
CA GLY A 152 -8.86 9.51 -9.05
C GLY A 152 -8.32 9.54 -7.61
N ASN A 153 -8.39 8.40 -6.93
CA ASN A 153 -8.00 8.29 -5.53
C ASN A 153 -6.67 7.53 -5.36
N THR A 154 -6.06 7.61 -4.18
CA THR A 154 -4.73 7.06 -3.89
C THR A 154 -4.72 5.54 -4.04
N GLY A 155 -3.64 5.00 -4.60
CA GLY A 155 -3.38 3.57 -4.63
C GLY A 155 -3.29 2.99 -3.22
N LEU A 156 -2.34 3.48 -2.42
CA LEU A 156 -2.21 3.08 -1.01
C LEU A 156 -1.97 4.29 -0.09
N ALA A 157 -2.85 4.50 0.89
CA ALA A 157 -2.69 5.55 1.91
C ALA A 157 -2.09 4.99 3.21
N VAL A 158 -0.96 5.52 3.66
CA VAL A 158 -0.27 5.14 4.90
C VAL A 158 -0.52 6.20 5.96
N SER A 159 -1.07 5.79 7.09
CA SER A 159 -1.43 6.64 8.23
C SER A 159 -0.55 6.32 9.46
N THR A 160 -0.92 6.89 10.61
CA THR A 160 -0.08 7.08 11.81
C THR A 160 0.76 5.87 12.22
N ARG A 161 2.10 6.05 12.16
CA ARG A 161 3.10 5.07 12.63
C ARG A 161 3.05 3.73 11.88
N ALA A 162 2.54 3.72 10.65
CA ALA A 162 2.60 2.56 9.79
C ALA A 162 3.87 2.55 8.92
N THR A 163 4.34 1.35 8.60
CA THR A 163 5.39 1.12 7.60
C THR A 163 4.80 0.31 6.45
N LEU A 164 4.85 0.87 5.25
CA LEU A 164 4.56 0.16 4.00
C LEU A 164 5.87 -0.41 3.44
N THR A 165 5.90 -1.72 3.20
CA THR A 165 6.89 -2.38 2.34
C THR A 165 6.21 -2.75 1.03
N ASN A 166 6.64 -2.16 -0.08
CA ASN A 166 6.13 -2.47 -1.41
C ASN A 166 7.12 -3.37 -2.16
N ASN A 167 6.73 -4.62 -2.42
CA ASN A 167 7.43 -5.57 -3.28
C ASN A 167 6.75 -5.73 -4.66
N GLY A 168 5.51 -5.24 -4.80
CA GLY A 168 4.71 -5.33 -6.02
C GLY A 168 4.48 -3.98 -6.70
N THR A 169 3.31 -3.80 -7.30
CA THR A 169 2.93 -2.56 -8.00
C THR A 169 1.86 -1.79 -7.24
N ILE A 170 2.05 -0.49 -7.08
CA ILE A 170 1.05 0.44 -6.56
C ILE A 170 0.83 1.54 -7.59
N THR A 171 -0.42 1.75 -8.00
CA THR A 171 -0.80 2.77 -8.98
C THR A 171 -1.91 3.65 -8.43
N GLY A 172 -1.74 4.95 -8.56
CA GLY A 172 -2.79 5.91 -8.24
C GLY A 172 -3.97 5.84 -9.22
N GLY A 173 -5.15 6.23 -8.77
CA GLY A 173 -6.33 6.29 -9.62
C GLY A 173 -6.21 7.38 -10.68
N ALA A 174 -6.55 7.04 -11.93
CA ALA A 174 -6.63 7.99 -13.02
C ALA A 174 -7.81 8.97 -12.85
N ALA A 175 -7.73 10.12 -13.51
CA ALA A 175 -8.87 11.01 -13.71
C ALA A 175 -9.04 11.35 -15.19
N THR A 176 -10.17 10.94 -15.76
CA THR A 176 -10.43 11.05 -17.21
C THR A 176 -11.12 12.36 -17.60
N ASN A 177 -11.52 13.20 -16.64
CA ASN A 177 -12.21 14.47 -16.89
C ASN A 177 -11.87 15.53 -15.81
N PHE A 178 -10.64 15.53 -15.31
CA PHE A 178 -10.21 16.42 -14.23
C PHE A 178 -9.10 17.34 -14.72
N ASN A 179 -9.44 18.61 -14.92
CA ASN A 179 -8.48 19.65 -15.25
C ASN A 179 -8.26 20.56 -14.04
N ALA A 180 -7.42 20.13 -13.10
CA ALA A 180 -6.97 20.99 -12.02
C ALA A 180 -5.56 21.54 -12.30
N SER A 181 -5.40 22.84 -12.06
CA SER A 181 -4.12 23.54 -12.10
C SER A 181 -3.22 23.21 -10.90
N SER A 182 -3.78 22.64 -9.83
CA SER A 182 -3.03 22.30 -8.62
C SER A 182 -3.55 21.02 -7.98
N THR A 183 -2.90 19.91 -8.32
CA THR A 183 -2.68 18.75 -7.46
C THR A 183 -3.88 18.24 -6.65
N GLY A 184 -4.53 17.18 -7.12
CA GLY A 184 -5.56 16.48 -6.37
C GLY A 184 -5.82 15.06 -6.86
N LEU A 185 -4.93 14.53 -7.70
CA LEU A 185 -5.07 13.21 -8.29
C LEU A 185 -4.54 12.13 -7.37
N GLY A 186 -5.06 10.92 -7.56
CA GLY A 186 -4.70 9.74 -6.79
C GLY A 186 -3.22 9.48 -6.87
N SER A 187 -2.48 9.70 -5.80
CA SER A 187 -1.05 9.34 -5.76
C SER A 187 -0.90 7.83 -5.75
N GLY A 188 0.24 7.29 -6.16
CA GLY A 188 0.52 5.87 -5.98
C GLY A 188 0.47 5.54 -4.49
N VAL A 189 1.33 6.18 -3.71
CA VAL A 189 1.34 6.12 -2.24
C VAL A 189 1.10 7.51 -1.66
N SER A 190 0.28 7.60 -0.60
CA SER A 190 0.12 8.81 0.20
C SER A 190 0.57 8.55 1.63
N LEU A 191 1.55 9.31 2.13
CA LEU A 191 1.97 9.32 3.53
C LEU A 191 1.23 10.46 4.23
N ALA A 192 0.19 10.11 4.98
CA ALA A 192 -0.83 11.05 5.45
C ALA A 192 -0.76 11.37 6.96
N SER A 193 0.10 10.71 7.74
CA SER A 193 0.29 11.03 9.16
C SER A 193 1.74 10.94 9.65
N THR A 194 2.02 11.54 10.81
CA THR A 194 3.35 11.56 11.44
C THR A 194 3.96 10.16 11.56
N ALA A 195 5.27 10.05 11.31
CA ALA A 195 6.03 8.80 11.39
C ALA A 195 5.52 7.67 10.47
N SER A 196 4.94 8.01 9.32
CA SER A 196 4.64 7.05 8.26
C SER A 196 5.89 6.75 7.44
N ASN A 197 6.19 5.47 7.23
CA ASN A 197 7.38 5.05 6.49
C ASN A 197 7.01 4.28 5.23
N LEU A 198 7.80 4.49 4.18
CA LEU A 198 7.72 3.74 2.93
C LEU A 198 9.07 3.08 2.66
N VAL A 199 9.04 1.78 2.40
CA VAL A 199 10.12 1.01 1.81
C VAL A 199 9.61 0.49 0.47
N ASN A 200 10.06 1.08 -0.63
CA ASN A 200 9.84 0.54 -1.96
C ASN A 200 11.03 -0.37 -2.31
N SER A 201 10.81 -1.68 -2.27
CA SER A 201 11.84 -2.69 -2.49
C SER A 201 12.36 -2.67 -3.93
N GLY A 202 13.44 -3.40 -4.21
CA GLY A 202 14.05 -3.45 -5.55
C GLY A 202 13.11 -3.91 -6.67
N SER A 203 12.12 -4.76 -6.36
CA SER A 203 11.06 -5.18 -7.29
C SER A 203 9.83 -4.26 -7.29
N GLY A 204 9.77 -3.32 -6.36
CA GLY A 204 8.62 -2.46 -6.14
C GLY A 204 8.48 -1.37 -7.19
N VAL A 205 7.27 -1.19 -7.70
CA VAL A 205 6.90 -0.12 -8.64
C VAL A 205 5.79 0.72 -8.03
N ILE A 206 5.98 2.03 -7.97
CA ILE A 206 4.98 2.99 -7.52
C ILE A 206 4.77 4.01 -8.64
N VAL A 207 3.53 4.20 -9.07
CA VAL A 207 3.16 5.14 -10.14
C VAL A 207 2.01 6.03 -9.69
N GLY A 208 2.12 7.34 -9.94
CA GLY A 208 1.02 8.28 -9.74
C GLY A 208 -0.13 8.04 -10.72
N GLY A 209 -1.34 8.43 -10.34
CA GLY A 209 -2.50 8.42 -11.23
C GLY A 209 -2.31 9.33 -12.44
N THR A 210 -2.75 8.86 -13.60
CA THR A 210 -2.73 9.62 -14.85
C THR A 210 -3.83 10.68 -14.89
N SER A 211 -3.64 11.68 -15.73
CA SER A 211 -4.65 12.72 -15.97
C SER A 211 -4.96 12.90 -17.45
N ASP A 212 -6.21 13.24 -17.73
CA ASP A 212 -6.66 13.73 -19.03
C ASP A 212 -6.70 15.27 -19.00
N GLY A 213 -5.53 15.90 -19.19
CA GLY A 213 -5.31 17.33 -18.98
C GLY A 213 -4.79 17.70 -17.58
N GLY A 214 -4.42 18.97 -17.38
CA GLY A 214 -3.99 19.49 -16.07
C GLY A 214 -2.67 18.90 -15.54
N VAL A 215 -2.56 18.75 -14.22
CA VAL A 215 -1.36 18.18 -13.54
C VAL A 215 -1.62 16.76 -13.06
N SER A 216 -0.81 15.77 -13.45
CA SER A 216 -0.92 14.36 -13.02
C SER A 216 -0.48 14.11 -11.56
N ALA A 217 -0.81 12.95 -10.98
CA ALA A 217 -0.54 12.68 -9.56
C ALA A 217 0.91 12.33 -9.28
N ALA A 218 1.38 12.53 -8.04
CA ALA A 218 2.70 12.07 -7.65
C ALA A 218 2.76 10.54 -7.52
N GLY A 219 3.94 9.95 -7.73
CA GLY A 219 4.20 8.56 -7.36
C GLY A 219 4.01 8.38 -5.85
N VAL A 220 4.75 9.18 -5.07
CA VAL A 220 4.58 9.29 -3.63
C VAL A 220 4.22 10.72 -3.25
N PHE A 221 3.11 10.88 -2.55
CA PHE A 221 2.73 12.13 -1.90
C PHE A 221 3.00 12.04 -0.40
N ASN A 222 3.78 12.98 0.12
CA ASN A 222 4.08 13.13 1.53
C ASN A 222 3.41 14.41 2.05
N GLY A 223 2.30 14.22 2.77
CA GLY A 223 1.47 15.31 3.29
C GLY A 223 1.84 15.77 4.70
N VAL A 224 2.86 15.17 5.33
CA VAL A 224 3.03 15.29 6.80
C VAL A 224 4.20 16.15 7.19
N SER A 225 4.20 16.63 8.43
CA SER A 225 5.14 17.64 8.91
C SER A 225 6.37 17.09 9.62
N VAL A 226 6.39 15.83 10.04
CA VAL A 226 7.50 15.31 10.86
C VAL A 226 7.72 13.80 10.65
N GLY A 227 8.98 13.42 10.49
CA GLY A 227 9.49 12.09 10.79
C GLY A 227 9.16 11.00 9.77
N THR A 228 8.99 11.35 8.49
CA THR A 228 8.80 10.32 7.44
C THR A 228 10.12 9.85 6.88
N SER A 229 10.18 8.54 6.61
CA SER A 229 11.28 7.93 5.86
C SER A 229 10.73 7.32 4.57
N ILE A 230 11.33 7.69 3.45
CA ILE A 230 11.10 7.09 2.14
C ILE A 230 12.39 6.42 1.72
N ILE A 231 12.40 5.09 1.71
CA ILE A 231 13.50 4.28 1.20
C ILE A 231 13.07 3.73 -0.16
N ASN A 232 13.76 4.14 -1.23
CA ASN A 232 13.50 3.66 -2.58
C ASN A 232 14.66 2.84 -3.11
N GLN A 233 14.41 1.56 -3.36
CA GLN A 233 15.31 0.64 -4.05
C GLN A 233 14.75 0.21 -5.42
N GLY A 234 13.46 0.44 -5.67
CA GLY A 234 12.76 0.11 -6.92
C GLY A 234 12.48 1.34 -7.78
N ILE A 235 11.29 1.39 -8.38
CA ILE A 235 10.84 2.49 -9.24
C ILE A 235 9.75 3.30 -8.55
N ILE A 236 9.96 4.62 -8.46
CA ILE A 236 8.92 5.59 -8.13
C ILE A 236 8.77 6.54 -9.32
N ARG A 237 7.57 6.63 -9.88
CA ARG A 237 7.27 7.41 -11.07
C ARG A 237 6.04 8.30 -10.86
N GLY A 238 6.12 9.55 -11.31
CA GLY A 238 4.96 10.43 -11.39
C GLY A 238 3.94 9.99 -12.45
N GLY A 239 2.67 10.37 -12.28
CA GLY A 239 1.63 10.05 -13.25
C GLY A 239 1.89 10.70 -14.61
N ALA A 240 1.37 10.09 -15.68
CA ALA A 240 1.45 10.65 -17.03
C ALA A 240 0.24 11.53 -17.35
N ALA A 241 0.48 12.63 -18.07
CA ALA A 241 -0.56 13.49 -18.63
C ALA A 241 -0.86 13.02 -20.06
N LEU A 242 -2.06 12.47 -20.28
CA LEU A 242 -2.38 11.76 -21.53
C LEU A 242 -2.75 12.70 -22.68
N ASN A 243 -3.36 13.85 -22.39
CA ASN A 243 -3.85 14.80 -23.39
C ASN A 243 -3.39 16.24 -23.07
N GLY A 244 -2.08 16.43 -23.01
CA GLY A 244 -1.46 17.71 -22.64
C GLY A 244 -1.53 17.99 -21.13
N GLY A 245 -0.76 18.99 -20.69
CA GLY A 245 -0.59 19.32 -19.27
C GLY A 245 0.79 18.96 -18.73
N THR A 246 0.89 18.84 -17.41
CA THR A 246 2.13 18.53 -16.69
C THR A 246 1.98 17.16 -16.03
N GLY A 247 2.96 16.29 -16.21
CA GLY A 247 3.04 15.02 -15.52
C GLY A 247 3.21 15.19 -14.00
N GLY A 248 3.15 14.06 -13.30
CA GLY A 248 3.28 14.03 -11.86
C GLY A 248 4.73 14.09 -11.41
N MET A 249 4.97 14.54 -10.20
CA MET A 249 6.28 14.38 -9.57
C MET A 249 6.52 12.91 -9.17
N GLY A 250 7.77 12.45 -9.14
CA GLY A 250 8.09 11.16 -8.52
C GLY A 250 7.70 11.16 -7.05
N ILE A 251 8.25 12.11 -6.29
CA ILE A 251 7.95 12.36 -4.88
C ILE A 251 7.56 13.83 -4.69
N ARG A 252 6.40 14.07 -4.08
CA ARG A 252 5.97 15.40 -3.67
C ARG A 252 5.89 15.49 -2.15
N LEU A 253 6.52 16.51 -1.58
CA LEU A 253 6.48 16.80 -0.15
C LEU A 253 5.74 18.12 0.09
N THR A 254 4.85 18.14 1.07
CA THR A 254 4.09 19.36 1.39
C THR A 254 4.83 20.23 2.38
N GLN A 255 5.36 19.67 3.47
CA GLN A 255 6.06 20.37 4.54
C GLN A 255 6.88 19.39 5.38
N GLY A 256 7.65 19.88 6.34
CA GLY A 256 8.16 19.06 7.44
C GLY A 256 9.54 18.43 7.30
N THR A 257 9.87 17.55 8.24
CA THR A 257 11.12 16.78 8.23
C THR A 257 10.93 15.42 7.57
N SER A 258 11.66 15.19 6.48
CA SER A 258 11.59 13.95 5.71
C SER A 258 12.99 13.50 5.30
N THR A 259 13.21 12.19 5.29
CA THR A 259 14.43 11.60 4.71
C THR A 259 14.04 10.77 3.49
N ILE A 260 14.77 10.97 2.39
CA ILE A 260 14.67 10.15 1.18
C ILE A 260 16.00 9.45 1.00
N THR A 261 16.01 8.13 1.08
CA THR A 261 17.16 7.31 0.73
C THR A 261 16.86 6.61 -0.59
N ASN A 262 17.55 6.99 -1.66
CA ASN A 262 17.34 6.45 -2.99
C ASN A 262 18.54 5.64 -3.47
N SER A 263 18.33 4.37 -3.78
CA SER A 263 19.24 3.53 -4.57
C SER A 263 18.59 2.99 -5.85
N GLY A 264 17.30 3.27 -6.06
CA GLY A 264 16.54 2.91 -7.26
C GLY A 264 16.37 4.08 -8.25
N LEU A 265 15.24 4.06 -8.96
CA LEU A 265 14.82 5.11 -9.88
C LEU A 265 13.69 5.95 -9.27
N ILE A 266 13.89 7.27 -9.24
CA ILE A 266 12.83 8.24 -9.00
C ILE A 266 12.72 9.10 -10.27
N GLU A 267 11.56 9.12 -10.90
CA GLU A 267 11.34 9.92 -12.11
C GLU A 267 9.99 10.64 -12.10
N ALA A 268 9.96 11.82 -12.72
CA ALA A 268 8.73 12.56 -12.93
C ALA A 268 8.06 12.17 -14.26
N GLY A 269 6.78 12.53 -14.41
CA GLY A 269 6.15 12.67 -15.71
C GLY A 269 6.57 13.98 -16.39
N ASP A 270 6.24 14.15 -17.67
CA ASP A 270 6.67 15.28 -18.50
C ASP A 270 6.41 16.65 -17.87
N GLY A 271 7.39 17.55 -17.92
CA GLY A 271 7.28 18.91 -17.42
C GLY A 271 7.32 19.06 -15.89
N ALA A 272 7.69 18.01 -15.14
CA ALA A 272 7.76 18.04 -13.68
C ALA A 272 9.14 17.66 -13.12
N ALA A 273 9.40 18.11 -11.89
CA ALA A 273 10.54 17.68 -11.09
C ALA A 273 10.33 16.25 -10.54
N ALA A 274 11.40 15.48 -10.40
CA ALA A 274 11.35 14.14 -9.81
C ALA A 274 11.02 14.23 -8.31
N ILE A 275 11.63 15.18 -7.61
CA ILE A 275 11.36 15.47 -6.19
C ILE A 275 11.00 16.94 -6.08
N TYR A 276 9.85 17.22 -5.47
CA TYR A 276 9.38 18.59 -5.25
C TYR A 276 8.95 18.81 -3.81
N MET A 277 9.51 19.83 -3.16
CA MET A 277 9.09 20.29 -1.82
C MET A 277 8.28 21.58 -1.93
N PHE A 278 6.98 21.52 -1.64
CA PHE A 278 6.02 22.62 -1.85
C PHE A 278 6.08 23.73 -0.77
N ARG A 279 6.33 23.39 0.50
CA ARG A 279 6.57 24.38 1.56
C ARG A 279 7.85 24.02 2.27
N PRO A 280 8.91 24.82 2.17
CA PRO A 280 10.19 24.51 2.79
C PRO A 280 10.17 24.85 4.29
N THR A 281 9.08 24.61 5.01
CA THR A 281 9.09 24.71 6.48
C THR A 281 9.45 23.32 7.02
N GLY A 282 10.75 23.04 7.11
CA GLY A 282 11.27 21.75 7.56
C GLY A 282 12.63 21.41 6.92
N ASN A 283 13.13 20.21 7.24
CA ASN A 283 14.40 19.70 6.72
C ASN A 283 14.14 18.53 5.77
N LEU A 284 14.63 18.64 4.53
CA LEU A 284 14.68 17.51 3.61
C LEU A 284 16.12 16.99 3.53
N THR A 285 16.32 15.74 3.89
CA THR A 285 17.58 15.02 3.64
C THR A 285 17.37 14.04 2.50
N ILE A 286 18.18 14.16 1.46
CA ILE A 286 18.22 13.21 0.35
C ILE A 286 19.59 12.55 0.35
N VAL A 287 19.61 11.24 0.54
CA VAL A 287 20.80 10.39 0.35
C VAL A 287 20.57 9.60 -0.93
N ASN A 288 21.33 9.89 -1.98
CA ASN A 288 21.10 9.32 -3.29
C ASN A 288 22.31 8.55 -3.80
N SER A 289 22.16 7.24 -3.95
CA SER A 289 23.07 6.37 -4.72
C SER A 289 22.43 5.84 -6.02
N GLY A 290 21.17 6.21 -6.30
CA GLY A 290 20.40 5.81 -7.48
C GLY A 290 20.24 6.93 -8.52
N ARG A 291 19.21 6.80 -9.37
CA ARG A 291 18.86 7.79 -10.40
C ARG A 291 17.66 8.64 -9.97
N ILE A 292 17.81 9.97 -10.06
CA ILE A 292 16.73 10.95 -9.91
C ILE A 292 16.61 11.70 -11.23
N HIS A 293 15.46 11.60 -11.90
CA HIS A 293 15.27 12.09 -13.27
C HIS A 293 14.06 13.00 -13.39
N ALA A 294 14.29 14.25 -13.81
CA ALA A 294 13.20 15.14 -14.20
C ALA A 294 12.42 14.54 -15.38
N GLY A 295 11.16 14.94 -15.53
CA GLY A 295 10.39 14.60 -16.71
C GLY A 295 10.88 15.34 -17.95
N SER A 296 10.49 14.85 -19.13
CA SER A 296 10.82 15.50 -20.40
C SER A 296 10.38 16.97 -20.39
N GLY A 297 11.21 17.88 -20.89
CA GLY A 297 10.89 19.31 -20.92
C GLY A 297 11.02 20.03 -19.58
N TYR A 298 11.54 19.38 -18.53
CA TYR A 298 11.86 20.01 -17.25
C TYR A 298 13.34 19.90 -16.92
N ALA A 299 13.96 21.02 -16.52
CA ALA A 299 15.40 21.07 -16.28
C ALA A 299 15.81 20.55 -14.88
N ASN A 300 14.94 20.73 -13.88
CA ASN A 300 15.29 20.51 -12.49
C ASN A 300 14.75 19.16 -11.99
N ALA A 301 15.64 18.21 -11.67
CA ALA A 301 15.23 16.92 -11.12
C ALA A 301 14.80 17.01 -9.65
N VAL A 302 15.37 17.95 -8.90
CA VAL A 302 14.99 18.26 -7.51
C VAL A 302 14.68 19.74 -7.44
N GLU A 303 13.51 20.09 -6.90
CA GLU A 303 13.06 21.46 -6.78
C GLU A 303 12.48 21.74 -5.39
N PHE A 304 12.81 22.94 -4.91
CA PHE A 304 12.35 23.47 -3.63
C PHE A 304 11.54 24.73 -3.90
N ALA A 305 10.32 24.78 -3.38
CA ALA A 305 9.57 26.04 -3.34
C ALA A 305 10.33 27.07 -2.50
N THR A 306 10.15 28.35 -2.81
CA THR A 306 10.83 29.46 -2.13
C THR A 306 10.48 29.52 -0.64
N GLY A 307 11.49 29.59 0.24
CA GLY A 307 11.30 29.79 1.68
C GLY A 307 12.53 29.39 2.53
N ALA A 308 12.37 29.29 3.86
CA ALA A 308 13.48 29.30 4.83
C ALA A 308 14.02 27.92 5.28
N GLY A 309 13.61 26.84 4.62
CA GLY A 309 14.00 25.47 5.00
C GLY A 309 15.44 25.14 4.65
N LEU A 310 15.99 24.17 5.36
CA LEU A 310 17.30 23.60 5.06
C LEU A 310 17.11 22.30 4.29
N SER A 311 17.83 22.13 3.18
CA SER A 311 17.81 20.90 2.41
C SER A 311 19.24 20.43 2.20
N THR A 312 19.48 19.15 2.47
CA THR A 312 20.78 18.52 2.27
C THR A 312 20.65 17.43 1.21
N LEU A 313 21.52 17.49 0.21
CA LEU A 313 21.66 16.46 -0.81
C LEU A 313 23.05 15.83 -0.65
N GLU A 314 23.07 14.52 -0.42
CA GLU A 314 24.25 13.69 -0.40
C GLU A 314 24.20 12.75 -1.62
N LEU A 315 25.28 12.74 -2.42
CA LEU A 315 25.43 12.01 -3.68
C LEU A 315 26.50 10.92 -3.56
#